data_AF-A0A519TH02-F1
#
_entry.id   AF-A0A519TH02-F1
#
_cell.length_a   1.000
_cell.length_b   1.000
_cell.length_c   1.000
_cell.angle_alpha   90.00
_cell.angle_beta   90.00
_cell.angle_gamma   90.00
#
_symmetry.space_group_name_H-M   'P 1'
#
loop_
_entity.id
_entity.type
_entity.pdbx_description
1 polymer ?
#
loop_
_entity_poly.entity_id
_entity_poly.type
_entity_poly.pdbx_seq_one_letter_code
_entity_poly.pdbx_strand_id
1 'polypeptide(L)'
;MTNIVAMNTGLYNPFQSFDFLYKKCFLSGNTFNSPVLQVPLIPKWLLEQAGLTGEEQIQFLDESIRSYNTLVIPVNSEVNEQFIIPLEDKIETAFAKGYDAVSALPELDLFNWIGKFLYGFVYIEMHSALRKEMTADGLNMSQSLMMKFANLNFMM
;
A
#
# COMPACT_ATOMS: atom_id res chain seq x y z
N MET A 1 28.32 13.52 6.56
CA MET A 1 27.59 12.24 6.45
C MET A 1 26.61 12.20 7.61
N THR A 2 25.41 12.73 7.38
CA THR A 2 24.40 12.93 8.42
C THR A 2 23.82 11.57 8.78
N ASN A 3 23.91 11.22 10.06
CA ASN A 3 23.30 10.04 10.66
C ASN A 3 21.83 9.96 10.27
N ILE A 4 21.47 9.01 9.40
CA ILE A 4 20.10 8.51 9.35
C ILE A 4 19.94 7.72 10.65
N VAL A 5 19.35 8.36 11.66
CA VAL A 5 18.78 7.65 12.81
C VAL A 5 17.96 6.50 12.23
N ALA A 6 18.29 5.27 12.61
CA ALA A 6 17.46 4.12 12.30
C ALA A 6 16.11 4.33 13.01
N MET A 7 15.19 5.04 12.36
CA MET A 7 13.82 5.18 12.81
C MET A 7 13.15 3.82 12.63
N ASN A 8 13.05 3.08 13.73
CA ASN A 8 12.27 1.87 13.81
C ASN A 8 10.80 2.27 13.95
N THR A 9 10.09 2.36 12.82
CA THR A 9 8.66 2.69 12.78
C THR A 9 7.76 1.55 13.28
N GLY A 10 8.34 0.38 13.61
CA GLY A 10 7.56 -0.84 13.90
C GLY A 10 6.88 -1.45 12.68
N LEU A 11 7.05 -0.84 11.50
CA LEU A 11 6.52 -1.33 10.24
C LEU A 11 7.46 -2.33 9.59
N TYR A 12 6.85 -3.30 8.93
CA TYR A 12 7.52 -4.27 8.10
C TYR A 12 8.12 -3.60 6.86
N ASN A 13 9.38 -3.92 6.58
CA ASN A 13 10.08 -3.46 5.39
C ASN A 13 10.38 -4.65 4.46
N PRO A 14 9.52 -4.95 3.47
CA PRO A 14 9.72 -6.06 2.55
C PRO A 14 10.93 -5.87 1.63
N PHE A 15 11.43 -4.65 1.44
CA PHE A 15 12.59 -4.38 0.56
C PHE A 15 13.90 -4.93 1.12
N GLN A 16 14.02 -5.07 2.45
CA GLN A 16 15.24 -5.59 3.08
C GLN A 16 15.52 -7.05 2.72
N SER A 17 14.46 -7.85 2.55
CA SER A 17 14.55 -9.28 2.22
C SER A 17 13.92 -9.62 0.88
N PHE A 18 13.52 -8.58 0.13
CA PHE A 18 12.84 -8.68 -1.16
C PHE A 18 11.61 -9.61 -1.11
N ASP A 19 10.81 -9.48 -0.05
CA ASP A 19 9.67 -10.34 0.26
C ASP A 19 8.33 -9.67 -0.11
N PHE A 20 7.95 -9.85 -1.37
CA PHE A 20 6.65 -9.42 -1.89
C PHE A 20 5.79 -10.61 -2.31
N LEU A 21 5.88 -11.75 -1.62
CA LEU A 21 5.21 -13.00 -2.02
C LEU A 21 3.75 -13.11 -1.60
N TYR A 22 3.15 -12.05 -1.04
CA TYR A 22 1.77 -12.02 -0.53
C TYR A 22 1.51 -13.00 0.64
N LYS A 23 2.58 -13.50 1.28
CA LYS A 23 2.50 -14.43 2.41
C LYS A 23 2.49 -13.76 3.78
N LYS A 24 2.88 -12.49 3.83
CA LYS A 24 2.96 -11.67 5.04
C LYS A 24 2.18 -10.39 4.83
N CYS A 25 1.74 -9.76 5.92
CA CYS A 25 1.09 -8.47 5.82
C CYS A 25 2.07 -7.41 5.32
N PHE A 26 1.62 -6.57 4.38
CA PHE A 26 2.45 -5.53 3.77
C PHE A 26 2.92 -4.45 4.76
N LEU A 27 2.22 -4.26 5.89
CA LEU A 27 2.56 -3.29 6.94
C LEU A 27 3.18 -3.91 8.19
N SER A 28 2.69 -5.06 8.66
CA SER A 28 3.11 -5.64 9.95
C SER A 28 3.98 -6.89 9.80
N GLY A 29 4.13 -7.42 8.58
CA GLY A 29 4.90 -8.63 8.35
C GLY A 29 4.27 -9.84 9.06
N ASN A 30 4.98 -10.35 10.07
CA ASN A 30 4.57 -11.50 10.90
C ASN A 30 4.22 -11.10 12.34
N THR A 31 4.09 -9.81 12.65
CA THR A 31 3.83 -9.35 14.02
C THR A 31 2.54 -9.93 14.59
N PHE A 32 1.53 -10.16 13.73
CA PHE A 32 0.25 -10.73 14.11
C PHE A 32 0.10 -12.16 13.56
N ASN A 33 -0.48 -13.04 14.38
CA ASN A 33 -0.76 -14.44 14.00
C ASN A 33 -2.11 -14.60 13.28
N SER A 34 -2.85 -13.51 13.07
CA SER A 34 -4.15 -13.55 12.42
C SER A 34 -4.00 -13.86 10.92
N PRO A 35 -5.01 -14.44 10.25
CA PRO A 35 -4.94 -14.76 8.83
C PRO A 35 -4.60 -13.54 7.96
N VAL A 36 -3.76 -13.74 6.93
CA VAL A 36 -3.49 -12.74 5.90
C VAL A 36 -4.56 -12.83 4.82
N LEU A 37 -5.29 -11.73 4.65
CA LEU A 37 -6.34 -11.54 3.65
C LEU A 37 -5.80 -10.76 2.46
N GLN A 38 -6.45 -10.91 1.30
CA GLN A 38 -6.26 -10.00 0.18
C GLN A 38 -7.36 -8.94 0.22
N VAL A 39 -6.97 -7.70 0.49
CA VAL A 39 -7.88 -6.57 0.63
C VAL A 39 -7.72 -5.66 -0.59
N PRO A 40 -8.80 -5.10 -1.16
CA PRO A 40 -8.70 -4.09 -2.21
C PRO A 40 -7.83 -2.91 -1.79
N LEU A 41 -6.86 -2.53 -2.62
CA LEU A 41 -6.03 -1.36 -2.39
C LEU A 41 -6.89 -0.09 -2.42
N ILE A 42 -7.74 0.00 -3.44
CA ILE A 42 -8.70 1.10 -3.63
C ILE A 42 -10.03 0.68 -3.01
N PRO A 43 -10.51 1.38 -1.97
CA PRO A 43 -11.75 1.02 -1.29
C PRO A 43 -12.96 1.32 -2.18
N LYS A 44 -14.02 0.54 -2.00
CA LYS A 44 -15.26 0.66 -2.80
C LYS A 44 -15.87 2.05 -2.71
N TRP A 45 -15.89 2.66 -1.52
CA TRP A 45 -16.46 3.99 -1.31
C TRP A 45 -15.77 5.06 -2.17
N LEU A 46 -14.46 4.96 -2.36
CA LEU A 46 -13.69 5.94 -3.13
C LEU A 46 -13.96 5.81 -4.63
N LEU A 47 -14.11 4.59 -5.13
CA LEU A 47 -14.55 4.34 -6.50
C LEU A 47 -15.95 4.93 -6.73
N GLU A 48 -16.88 4.65 -5.84
CA GLU A 48 -18.26 5.16 -5.91
C GLU A 48 -18.30 6.69 -5.86
N GLN A 49 -17.53 7.31 -4.95
CA GLN A 49 -17.40 8.75 -4.84
C GLN A 49 -16.85 9.40 -6.12
N ALA A 50 -16.01 8.69 -6.87
CA ALA A 50 -15.47 9.12 -8.15
C ALA A 50 -16.36 8.74 -9.36
N GLY A 51 -17.48 8.04 -9.14
CA GLY A 51 -18.35 7.54 -10.21
C GLY A 51 -17.72 6.41 -11.03
N LEU A 52 -16.82 5.64 -10.43
CA LEU A 52 -16.09 4.53 -11.06
C LEU A 52 -16.67 3.18 -10.65
N THR A 53 -16.61 2.22 -11.57
CA THR A 53 -17.12 0.86 -11.37
C THR A 53 -16.07 -0.09 -10.77
N GLY A 54 -14.79 0.26 -10.91
CA GLY A 54 -13.65 -0.59 -10.59
C GLY A 54 -13.10 -1.36 -11.80
N GLU A 55 -13.81 -1.39 -12.93
CA GLU A 55 -13.33 -1.98 -14.20
C GLU A 55 -12.39 -1.03 -14.96
N GLU A 56 -12.34 0.24 -14.57
CA GLU A 56 -11.48 1.22 -15.19
C GLU A 56 -10.02 0.83 -15.02
N GLN A 57 -9.24 1.13 -16.06
CA GLN A 57 -7.89 0.63 -16.23
C GLN A 57 -6.85 1.66 -15.79
N ILE A 58 -5.78 1.15 -15.19
CA ILE A 58 -4.57 1.89 -14.87
C ILE A 58 -3.36 1.17 -15.46
N GLN A 59 -2.43 1.95 -16.02
CA GLN A 59 -1.16 1.46 -16.54
C GLN A 59 -0.09 1.55 -15.44
N PHE A 60 0.59 0.43 -15.22
CA PHE A 60 1.69 0.28 -14.27
C PHE A 60 3.03 0.63 -14.94
N LEU A 61 4.10 0.79 -14.15
CA LEU A 61 5.44 1.11 -14.62
C LEU A 61 6.03 0.02 -15.51
N ASP A 62 5.60 -1.23 -15.31
CA ASP A 62 5.94 -2.38 -16.14
C ASP A 62 5.10 -2.48 -17.44
N GLU A 63 4.40 -1.39 -17.78
CA GLU A 63 3.45 -1.24 -18.89
C GLU A 63 2.24 -2.16 -18.84
N SER A 64 2.08 -2.97 -17.78
CA SER A 64 0.89 -3.80 -17.62
C SER A 64 -0.33 -2.94 -17.33
N ILE A 65 -1.47 -3.37 -17.86
CA ILE A 65 -2.76 -2.72 -17.66
C ILE A 65 -3.59 -3.59 -16.72
N ARG A 66 -4.11 -2.98 -15.65
CA ARG A 66 -4.96 -3.66 -14.67
C ARG A 66 -6.20 -2.84 -14.35
N SER A 67 -7.30 -3.52 -14.03
CA SER A 67 -8.51 -2.87 -13.52
C SER A 67 -8.37 -2.59 -12.03
N TYR A 68 -8.97 -1.49 -11.55
CA TYR A 68 -8.86 -1.08 -10.15
C TYR A 68 -9.32 -2.16 -9.15
N ASN A 69 -10.35 -2.92 -9.47
CA ASN A 69 -10.87 -3.99 -8.62
C ASN A 69 -9.94 -5.20 -8.47
N THR A 70 -8.93 -5.35 -9.35
CA THR A 70 -7.91 -6.42 -9.24
C THR A 70 -6.73 -6.02 -8.36
N LEU A 71 -6.64 -4.75 -7.96
CA LEU A 71 -5.54 -4.25 -7.15
C LEU A 71 -5.78 -4.62 -5.70
N VAL A 72 -5.05 -5.63 -5.22
CA VAL A 72 -5.18 -6.15 -3.87
C VAL A 72 -3.83 -6.22 -3.16
N ILE A 73 -3.87 -6.04 -1.84
CA ILE A 73 -2.68 -6.09 -0.95
C ILE A 73 -2.87 -7.12 0.17
N PRO A 74 -1.79 -7.79 0.62
CA PRO A 74 -1.85 -8.76 1.70
C PRO A 74 -1.91 -8.05 3.05
N VAL A 75 -2.96 -8.27 3.84
CA VAL A 75 -3.15 -7.64 5.15
C VAL A 75 -3.57 -8.67 6.19
N ASN A 76 -2.95 -8.68 7.37
CA ASN A 76 -3.49 -9.44 8.50
C ASN A 76 -4.90 -8.91 8.82
N SER A 77 -5.85 -9.81 9.04
CA SER A 77 -7.21 -9.48 9.49
C SER A 77 -7.22 -8.50 10.67
N GLU A 78 -6.35 -8.71 11.66
CA GLU A 78 -6.24 -7.83 12.82
C GLU A 78 -5.78 -6.42 12.44
N VAL A 79 -4.80 -6.31 11.55
CA VAL A 79 -4.32 -5.01 11.04
C VAL A 79 -5.42 -4.30 10.25
N ASN A 80 -6.16 -5.06 9.44
CA ASN A 80 -7.24 -4.53 8.64
C ASN A 80 -8.37 -3.96 9.53
N GLU A 81 -8.81 -4.73 10.52
CA GLU A 81 -9.93 -4.39 11.41
C GLU A 81 -9.57 -3.27 12.40
N GLN A 82 -8.36 -3.28 12.95
CA GLN A 82 -7.99 -2.34 14.02
C GLN A 82 -7.38 -1.04 13.52
N PHE A 83 -6.81 -1.00 12.31
CA PHE A 83 -6.07 0.16 11.83
C PHE A 83 -6.54 0.67 10.46
N ILE A 84 -6.65 -0.20 9.46
CA ILE A 84 -6.98 0.23 8.09
C ILE A 84 -8.45 0.67 7.99
N ILE A 85 -9.39 -0.18 8.40
CA ILE A 85 -10.82 0.14 8.33
C ILE A 85 -11.15 1.40 9.14
N PRO A 86 -10.70 1.58 10.39
CA PRO A 86 -10.96 2.80 11.15
C PRO A 86 -10.41 4.07 10.47
N LEU A 87 -9.25 3.98 9.81
CA LEU A 87 -8.71 5.09 9.03
C LEU A 87 -9.60 5.37 7.81
N GLU A 88 -9.97 4.34 7.04
CA GLU A 88 -10.87 4.49 5.88
C GLU A 88 -12.21 5.11 6.28
N ASP A 89 -12.88 4.58 7.31
CA ASP A 89 -14.18 5.07 7.77
C ASP A 89 -14.12 6.54 8.19
N LYS A 90 -13.02 6.93 8.85
CA LYS A 90 -12.77 8.32 9.26
C LYS A 90 -12.63 9.24 8.05
N ILE A 91 -11.87 8.82 7.05
CA ILE A 91 -11.66 9.59 5.82
C ILE A 91 -12.95 9.65 5.00
N GLU A 92 -13.61 8.52 4.75
CA GLU A 92 -14.89 8.42 4.02
C GLU A 92 -15.94 9.36 4.64
N THR A 93 -16.09 9.32 5.96
CA THR A 93 -17.03 10.18 6.69
C THR A 93 -16.75 11.68 6.46
N ALA A 94 -15.47 12.07 6.38
CA ALA A 94 -15.09 13.45 6.10
C ALA A 94 -15.38 13.83 4.64
N PHE A 95 -15.04 12.95 3.68
CA PHE A 95 -15.33 13.15 2.26
C PHE A 95 -16.84 13.31 2.01
N ALA A 96 -17.68 12.51 2.66
CA ALA A 96 -19.14 12.61 2.57
C ALA A 96 -19.69 13.96 3.05
N LYS A 97 -18.95 14.68 3.90
CA LYS A 97 -19.31 16.01 4.43
C LYS A 97 -18.68 17.17 3.66
N GLY A 98 -17.86 16.88 2.66
CA GLY A 98 -17.25 17.88 1.79
C GLY A 98 -16.00 18.55 2.37
N TYR A 99 -15.57 19.61 1.70
CA TYR A 99 -14.25 20.23 1.88
C TYR A 99 -13.93 20.64 3.32
N ASP A 100 -14.86 21.29 4.03
CA ASP A 100 -14.62 21.79 5.39
C ASP A 100 -14.31 20.63 6.36
N ALA A 101 -14.99 19.50 6.21
CA ALA A 101 -14.76 18.32 7.03
C ALA A 101 -13.43 17.64 6.69
N VAL A 102 -13.06 17.55 5.41
CA VAL A 102 -11.76 17.02 4.98
C VAL A 102 -10.62 17.91 5.47
N SER A 103 -10.77 19.22 5.37
CA SER A 103 -9.75 20.20 5.81
C SER A 103 -9.56 20.22 7.33
N ALA A 104 -10.54 19.75 8.09
CA ALA A 104 -10.46 19.62 9.54
C ALA A 104 -9.86 18.28 10.01
N LEU A 105 -9.57 17.33 9.10
CA LEU A 105 -8.91 16.09 9.46
C LEU A 105 -7.48 16.35 9.97
N PRO A 106 -6.99 15.57 10.94
CA PRO A 106 -5.57 15.58 11.29
C PRO A 106 -4.71 15.30 10.05
N GLU A 107 -3.68 16.12 9.86
CA GLU A 107 -2.75 16.00 8.72
C GLU A 107 -2.15 14.59 8.62
N LEU A 108 -1.82 13.99 9.77
CA LEU A 108 -1.26 12.64 9.83
C LEU A 108 -2.21 11.56 9.29
N ASP A 109 -3.53 11.71 9.47
CA ASP A 109 -4.49 10.73 8.95
C ASP A 109 -4.53 10.78 7.43
N LEU A 110 -4.56 11.99 6.86
CA LEU A 110 -4.48 12.18 5.41
C LEU A 110 -3.16 11.67 4.84
N PHE A 111 -2.06 11.95 5.53
CA PHE A 111 -0.73 11.49 5.15
C PHE A 111 -0.65 9.97 5.13
N ASN A 112 -1.09 9.30 6.19
CA ASN A 112 -1.12 7.83 6.27
C ASN A 112 -2.08 7.23 5.23
N TRP A 113 -3.25 7.84 5.00
CA TRP A 113 -4.21 7.35 4.01
C TRP A 113 -3.65 7.43 2.58
N ILE A 114 -2.99 8.54 2.22
CA ILE A 114 -2.31 8.68 0.93
C ILE A 114 -1.08 7.75 0.85
N GLY A 115 -0.32 7.65 1.94
CA GLY A 115 0.81 6.74 2.08
C GLY A 115 0.42 5.29 1.80
N LYS A 116 -0.75 4.86 2.28
CA LYS A 116 -1.29 3.50 2.06
C LYS A 116 -1.42 3.20 0.57
N PHE A 117 -1.95 4.14 -0.21
CA PHE A 117 -2.07 3.95 -1.66
C PHE A 117 -0.71 3.90 -2.32
N LEU A 118 0.14 4.89 -2.08
CA LEU A 118 1.45 4.98 -2.73
C LEU A 118 2.30 3.74 -2.44
N TYR A 119 2.37 3.35 -1.16
CA TYR A 119 3.09 2.15 -0.74
C TYR A 119 2.45 0.87 -1.30
N GLY A 120 1.12 0.78 -1.30
CA GLY A 120 0.40 -0.36 -1.86
C GLY A 120 0.60 -0.54 -3.36
N PHE A 121 0.60 0.54 -4.15
CA PHE A 121 0.92 0.49 -5.57
C PHE A 121 2.32 -0.05 -5.81
N VAL A 122 3.31 0.47 -5.08
CA VAL A 122 4.69 -0.02 -5.18
C VAL A 122 4.80 -1.49 -4.76
N TYR A 123 4.06 -1.92 -3.73
CA TYR A 123 4.05 -3.33 -3.32
C TYR A 123 3.52 -4.24 -4.45
N ILE A 124 2.46 -3.83 -5.14
CA ILE A 124 1.89 -4.55 -6.30
C ILE A 124 2.89 -4.62 -7.46
N GLU A 125 3.58 -3.51 -7.75
CA GLU A 125 4.65 -3.44 -8.78
C GLU A 125 5.78 -4.43 -8.46
N MET A 126 6.26 -4.41 -7.21
CA MET A 126 7.35 -5.30 -6.78
C MET A 126 6.92 -6.76 -6.82
N HIS A 127 5.68 -7.06 -6.47
CA HIS A 127 5.12 -8.41 -6.62
C HIS A 127 5.07 -8.87 -8.08
N SER A 128 4.60 -8.00 -8.99
CA SER A 128 4.55 -8.28 -10.43
C SER A 128 5.94 -8.59 -10.98
N ALA A 129 6.93 -7.74 -10.65
CA ALA A 129 8.32 -7.92 -11.04
C ALA A 129 8.90 -9.23 -10.51
N LEU A 130 8.70 -9.54 -9.23
CA LEU A 130 9.15 -10.80 -8.62
C LEU A 130 8.59 -12.04 -9.34
N ARG A 131 7.30 -12.04 -9.69
CA ARG A 131 6.71 -13.19 -10.39
C ARG A 131 7.22 -13.35 -11.82
N LYS A 132 7.51 -12.25 -12.53
CA LYS A 132 8.11 -12.29 -13.87
C LYS A 132 9.54 -12.83 -13.83
N GLU A 133 10.32 -12.47 -12.82
CA GLU A 133 11.71 -12.93 -12.65
C GLU A 133 11.81 -14.35 -12.07
N MET A 134 10.79 -14.85 -11.37
CA MET A 134 10.70 -16.30 -11.13
C MET A 134 10.57 -17.10 -12.44
N THR A 135 10.29 -16.43 -13.57
CA THR A 135 10.20 -17.02 -14.91
C THR A 135 11.34 -16.63 -15.87
N ALA A 136 12.25 -15.70 -15.51
CA ALA A 136 13.38 -15.24 -16.34
C ALA A 136 14.57 -14.71 -15.49
N ASP A 137 15.79 -14.69 -16.04
CA ASP A 137 17.06 -14.41 -15.34
C ASP A 137 17.10 -13.09 -14.55
N GLY A 138 16.81 -13.17 -13.25
CA GLY A 138 17.35 -12.31 -12.18
C GLY A 138 16.99 -10.82 -12.22
N LEU A 139 16.23 -10.38 -11.21
CA LEU A 139 15.75 -9.01 -11.07
C LEU A 139 16.89 -7.97 -11.02
N ASN A 140 17.14 -7.28 -12.13
CA ASN A 140 18.17 -6.24 -12.24
C ASN A 140 17.56 -4.85 -11.96
N MET A 141 17.09 -4.64 -10.72
CA MET A 141 16.65 -3.32 -10.27
C MET A 141 17.82 -2.51 -9.73
N SER A 142 17.90 -1.25 -10.15
CA SER A 142 18.95 -0.35 -9.66
C SER A 142 18.83 -0.17 -8.13
N GLN A 143 19.96 -0.27 -7.43
CA GLN A 143 20.04 -0.15 -5.97
C GLN A 143 19.48 1.20 -5.47
N SER A 144 19.64 2.28 -6.25
CA SER A 144 19.13 3.60 -5.92
C SER A 144 17.59 3.68 -5.97
N LEU A 145 16.96 2.94 -6.87
CA LEU A 145 15.51 2.86 -6.96
C LEU A 145 14.92 2.03 -5.81
N MET A 146 15.57 0.91 -5.45
CA MET A 146 15.17 0.11 -4.30
C MET A 146 15.25 0.90 -3.00
N MET A 147 16.30 1.70 -2.78
CA MET A 147 16.39 2.56 -1.59
C MET A 147 15.28 3.62 -1.55
N LYS A 148 14.92 4.23 -2.69
CA LYS A 148 13.83 5.21 -2.75
C LYS A 148 12.49 4.57 -2.44
N PHE A 149 12.22 3.39 -2.99
CA PHE A 149 10.99 2.66 -2.71
C PHE A 149 10.91 2.13 -1.27
N ALA A 150 12.03 1.70 -0.70
CA ALA A 150 12.10 1.28 0.69
C ALA A 150 11.66 2.40 1.65
N ASN A 151 11.99 3.66 1.34
CA ASN A 151 11.60 4.80 2.17
C ASN A 151 10.11 5.13 2.10
N LEU A 152 9.35 4.58 1.15
CA LEU A 152 7.91 4.85 1.05
C LEU A 152 7.13 4.23 2.21
N ASN A 153 7.67 3.21 2.87
CA ASN A 153 7.05 2.65 4.06
C ASN A 153 7.03 3.66 5.24
N PHE A 154 7.86 4.69 5.22
CA PHE A 154 7.88 5.75 6.24
C PHE A 154 6.74 6.76 6.05
N MET A 155 5.98 6.64 4.97
CA MET A 155 4.75 7.42 4.80
C MET A 155 3.55 6.83 5.57
N MET A 156 3.78 5.77 6.34
CA MET A 156 2.80 5.00 7.09
C MET A 156 3.19 4.93 8.57
#